data_AF-A0A938M3W6-F1
#
_entry.id   AF-A0A938M3W6-F1
#
_cell.length_a   1.000
_cell.length_b   1.000
_cell.length_c   1.000
_cell.angle_alpha   90.00
_cell.angle_beta   90.00
_cell.angle_gamma   90.00
#
_symmetry.space_group_name_H-M   'P 1'
#
loop_
_entity.id
_entity.type
_entity.pdbx_description
1 polymer ?
#
loop_
_entity_poly.entity_id
_entity_poly.type
_entity_poly.pdbx_seq_one_letter_code
_entity_poly.pdbx_strand_id
1 'polypeptide(L)'
;MKPRSQLLITICLLLTAPPAVVAQQTGLTYKIIDTGQVRSYNNTTEMTTPTSGQSFYGQDANYTGYAPSYRDNGDGTVSDLVTGLMWQKSPDRNGDGIINYGDKLYFDVALAGASSFRLAGYNDWRLPTIKELYSLIMFSG
;
A
#
# COMPACT_ATOMS: atom_id res chain seq x y z
N MET A 1 -8.40 25.22 -73.52
CA MET A 1 -8.28 26.47 -72.73
C MET A 1 -8.22 26.11 -71.25
N LYS A 2 -7.14 26.44 -70.55
CA LYS A 2 -6.94 26.17 -69.12
C LYS A 2 -6.77 27.53 -68.43
N PRO A 3 -7.62 27.94 -67.47
CA PRO A 3 -7.47 29.23 -66.81
C PRO A 3 -6.44 29.15 -65.67
N ARG A 4 -5.67 30.23 -65.55
CA ARG A 4 -4.80 30.59 -64.42
C ARG A 4 -5.65 31.26 -63.34
N SER A 5 -5.45 30.93 -62.06
CA SER A 5 -5.75 31.78 -60.88
C SER A 5 -5.53 30.96 -59.59
N GLN A 6 -5.21 31.47 -58.42
CA GLN A 6 -4.39 32.59 -57.94
C GLN A 6 -4.01 32.18 -56.50
N LEU A 7 -2.87 32.70 -56.03
CA LEU A 7 -2.31 32.45 -54.71
C LEU A 7 -3.16 33.15 -53.62
N LEU A 8 -3.64 32.42 -52.62
CA LEU A 8 -4.11 33.01 -51.35
C LEU A 8 -3.26 32.41 -50.22
N ILE A 9 -2.25 33.16 -49.76
CA ILE A 9 -1.46 32.82 -48.57
C ILE A 9 -2.28 33.25 -47.36
N THR A 10 -3.04 32.32 -46.79
CA THR A 10 -3.64 32.50 -45.47
C THR A 10 -2.53 32.24 -44.43
N ILE A 11 -1.97 33.29 -43.85
CA ILE A 11 -1.08 33.18 -42.69
C ILE A 11 -1.95 32.74 -41.51
N CYS A 12 -1.97 31.44 -41.26
CA CYS A 12 -2.58 30.86 -40.06
C CYS A 12 -1.58 31.03 -38.92
N LEU A 13 -1.83 31.99 -38.02
CA LEU A 13 -1.03 32.19 -36.81
C LEU A 13 -1.25 30.97 -35.89
N LEU A 14 -0.37 29.98 -35.98
CA LEU A 14 -0.34 28.85 -35.05
C LEU A 14 0.24 29.34 -33.72
N LEU A 15 -0.64 29.71 -32.79
CA LEU A 15 -0.31 29.76 -31.37
C LEU A 15 -0.03 28.33 -30.92
N THR A 16 1.22 27.91 -30.95
CA THR A 16 1.64 26.65 -30.34
C THR A 16 1.60 26.83 -28.82
N ALA A 17 0.57 26.28 -28.18
CA ALA A 17 0.59 26.10 -26.74
C ALA A 17 1.82 25.25 -26.37
N PRO A 18 2.58 25.60 -25.32
CA PRO A 18 3.66 24.76 -24.85
C PRO A 18 3.10 23.37 -24.50
N PRO A 19 3.85 22.29 -24.75
CA PRO A 19 3.39 20.95 -24.40
C PRO A 19 3.04 20.92 -22.92
N ALA A 20 1.81 20.50 -22.60
CA ALA A 20 1.42 20.24 -21.24
C ALA A 20 2.41 19.22 -20.67
N VAL A 21 3.15 19.61 -19.63
CA VAL A 21 3.94 18.67 -18.84
C VAL A 21 2.92 17.81 -18.10
N VAL A 22 2.58 16.67 -18.69
CA VAL A 22 1.75 15.67 -18.02
C VAL A 22 2.63 15.08 -16.92
N ALA A 23 2.36 15.44 -15.67
CA ALA A 23 2.97 14.77 -14.53
C ALA A 23 2.61 13.28 -14.63
N GLN A 24 3.61 12.44 -14.86
CA GLN A 24 3.43 11.00 -14.93
C GLN A 24 3.10 10.52 -13.51
N GLN A 25 1.83 10.17 -13.27
CA GLN A 25 1.40 9.66 -11.98
C GLN A 25 2.03 8.27 -11.80
N THR A 26 3.15 8.19 -11.08
CA THR A 26 3.77 6.91 -10.74
C THR A 26 2.81 6.14 -9.84
N GLY A 27 2.10 5.17 -10.41
CA GLY A 27 1.28 4.25 -9.65
C GLY A 27 2.14 3.53 -8.62
N LEU A 28 1.60 3.32 -7.42
CA LEU A 28 2.26 2.53 -6.39
C LEU A 28 2.49 1.10 -6.91
N THR A 29 3.66 0.55 -6.64
CA THR A 29 4.00 -0.85 -6.99
C THR A 29 3.41 -1.87 -6.01
N TYR A 30 2.75 -1.40 -4.95
CA TYR A 30 2.17 -2.21 -3.88
C TYR A 30 0.83 -1.59 -3.43
N LYS A 31 -0.05 -2.42 -2.86
CA LYS A 31 -1.32 -1.96 -2.31
C LYS A 31 -1.11 -1.42 -0.90
N ILE A 32 -1.74 -0.28 -0.61
CA ILE A 32 -1.79 0.27 0.74
C ILE A 32 -3.04 -0.28 1.41
N ILE A 33 -2.84 -0.96 2.54
CA ILE A 33 -3.93 -1.49 3.35
C ILE A 33 -4.54 -0.36 4.16
N ASP A 34 -5.87 -0.37 4.24
CA ASP A 34 -6.64 0.53 5.08
C ASP A 34 -6.30 0.30 6.56
N THR A 35 -6.29 1.36 7.36
CA THR A 35 -5.92 1.24 8.77
C THR A 35 -7.03 0.60 9.61
N GLY A 36 -8.25 0.52 9.07
CA GLY A 36 -9.44 0.05 9.75
C GLY A 36 -10.06 1.10 10.67
N GLN A 37 -9.60 2.35 10.64
CA GLN A 37 -10.15 3.44 11.44
C GLN A 37 -11.44 3.96 10.80
N VAL A 38 -12.56 3.36 11.19
CA VAL A 38 -13.89 3.68 10.66
C VAL A 38 -14.62 4.80 11.39
N ARG A 39 -14.06 5.31 12.49
CA ARG A 39 -14.68 6.35 13.32
C ARG A 39 -14.07 7.72 13.05
N SER A 40 -14.87 8.77 13.20
CA SER A 40 -14.42 10.15 13.08
C SER A 40 -14.55 10.87 14.41
N TYR A 41 -13.62 11.78 14.70
CA TYR A 41 -13.58 12.54 15.95
C TYR A 41 -13.50 14.04 15.66
N ASN A 42 -14.08 14.83 16.56
CA ASN A 42 -13.76 16.25 16.71
C ASN A 42 -12.73 16.43 17.83
N ASN A 43 -12.58 17.65 18.37
CA ASN A 43 -11.62 17.93 19.45
C ASN A 43 -11.93 17.23 20.80
N THR A 44 -13.12 16.67 21.00
CA THR A 44 -13.59 16.17 22.30
C THR A 44 -14.36 14.86 22.25
N THR A 45 -15.03 14.51 21.14
CA THR A 45 -15.91 13.34 21.03
C THR A 45 -15.88 12.69 19.65
N GLU A 46 -16.36 11.45 19.57
CA GLU A 46 -16.73 10.80 18.32
C GLU A 46 -17.87 11.59 17.62
N MET A 47 -17.88 11.58 16.29
CA MET A 47 -18.85 12.27 15.45
C MET A 47 -19.16 11.48 14.17
N THR A 48 -20.20 11.88 13.45
CA THR A 48 -20.46 11.35 12.10
C THR A 48 -19.37 11.77 11.13
N THR A 49 -18.99 10.89 10.21
CA THR A 49 -17.95 11.13 9.22
C THR A 49 -18.23 12.42 8.42
N PRO A 50 -17.36 13.44 8.49
CA PRO A 50 -17.57 14.72 7.82
C PRO A 50 -17.50 14.58 6.31
N THR A 51 -18.24 15.41 5.59
CA THR A 51 -18.19 15.50 4.12
C THR A 51 -17.15 16.53 3.67
N SER A 52 -16.77 16.48 2.39
CA SER A 52 -15.75 17.37 1.84
C SER A 52 -16.09 18.84 2.08
N GLY A 53 -15.12 19.60 2.59
CA GLY A 53 -15.27 21.02 2.93
C GLY A 53 -15.75 21.31 4.37
N GLN A 54 -16.14 20.29 5.14
CA GLN A 54 -16.46 20.47 6.56
C GLN A 54 -15.19 20.43 7.43
N SER A 55 -15.26 21.04 8.61
CA SER A 55 -14.24 20.88 9.64
C SER A 55 -14.03 19.39 9.95
N PHE A 56 -12.77 19.03 10.25
CA PHE A 56 -12.36 17.66 10.54
C PHE A 56 -12.48 16.66 9.37
N TYR A 57 -12.77 17.13 8.14
CA TYR A 57 -12.65 16.32 6.92
C TYR A 57 -11.20 15.93 6.62
N GLY A 58 -11.02 14.70 6.14
CA GLY A 58 -9.72 14.12 5.79
C GLY A 58 -9.19 13.11 6.81
N GLN A 59 -10.03 12.65 7.74
CA GLN A 59 -9.73 11.51 8.61
C GLN A 59 -9.76 10.20 7.82
N ASP A 60 -9.17 9.12 8.36
CA ASP A 60 -9.12 7.83 7.67
C ASP A 60 -10.51 7.31 7.28
N ALA A 61 -11.49 7.45 8.18
CA ALA A 61 -12.89 7.12 7.94
C ALA A 61 -13.54 7.86 6.74
N ASN A 62 -12.92 8.93 6.23
CA ASN A 62 -13.37 9.63 5.02
C ASN A 62 -12.96 8.92 3.72
N TYR A 63 -12.06 7.95 3.79
CA TYR A 63 -11.49 7.27 2.64
C TYR A 63 -11.87 5.80 2.66
N THR A 64 -11.98 5.22 1.46
CA THR A 64 -12.16 3.78 1.29
C THR A 64 -10.84 3.20 0.82
N GLY A 65 -10.13 2.48 1.68
CA GLY A 65 -8.94 1.73 1.33
C GLY A 65 -9.24 0.24 1.09
N TYR A 66 -8.17 -0.54 0.94
CA TYR A 66 -8.28 -1.99 0.94
C TYR A 66 -8.37 -2.49 2.39
N ALA A 67 -9.55 -2.94 2.81
CA ALA A 67 -9.72 -3.52 4.13
C ALA A 67 -8.76 -4.71 4.34
N PRO A 68 -8.08 -4.82 5.50
CA PRO A 68 -7.22 -5.95 5.80
C PRO A 68 -7.97 -7.28 5.64
N SER A 69 -7.35 -8.25 4.96
CA SER A 69 -7.98 -9.56 4.72
C SER A 69 -6.93 -10.66 4.78
N TYR A 70 -7.09 -11.55 5.76
CA TYR A 70 -6.12 -12.60 6.07
C TYR A 70 -6.77 -13.98 6.08
N ARG A 71 -6.02 -14.97 5.62
CA ARG A 71 -6.41 -16.39 5.71
C ARG A 71 -5.30 -17.18 6.39
N ASP A 72 -5.64 -17.82 7.49
CA ASP A 72 -4.79 -18.85 8.09
C ASP A 72 -4.78 -20.09 7.20
N ASN A 73 -3.59 -20.57 6.84
CA ASN A 73 -3.43 -21.74 5.98
C ASN A 73 -3.35 -23.05 6.79
N GLY A 74 -3.27 -22.99 8.12
CA GLY A 74 -3.23 -24.17 8.99
C GLY A 74 -1.88 -24.90 9.03
N ASP A 75 -0.85 -24.33 8.42
CA ASP A 75 0.49 -24.92 8.26
C ASP A 75 1.60 -24.06 8.91
N GLY A 76 1.21 -23.09 9.75
CA GLY A 76 2.11 -22.10 10.33
C GLY A 76 2.29 -20.84 9.47
N THR A 77 1.54 -20.70 8.38
CA THR A 77 1.52 -19.48 7.54
C THR A 77 0.16 -18.81 7.48
N VAL A 78 0.16 -17.52 7.11
CA VAL A 78 -1.03 -16.70 6.89
C VAL A 78 -0.91 -15.99 5.54
N SER A 79 -1.91 -16.12 4.67
CA SER A 79 -1.99 -15.37 3.41
C SER A 79 -2.66 -14.02 3.61
N ASP A 80 -2.01 -12.95 3.16
CA ASP A 80 -2.60 -11.62 2.99
C ASP A 80 -3.29 -11.56 1.63
N LEU A 81 -4.62 -11.55 1.63
CA LEU A 81 -5.43 -11.61 0.42
C LEU A 81 -5.47 -10.29 -0.35
N VAL A 82 -4.97 -9.20 0.24
CA VAL A 82 -4.87 -7.90 -0.44
C VAL A 82 -3.54 -7.80 -1.16
N THR A 83 -2.42 -7.97 -0.45
CA THR A 83 -1.08 -7.82 -1.02
C THR A 83 -0.65 -9.03 -1.84
N GLY A 84 -1.24 -10.20 -1.59
CA GLY A 84 -0.83 -11.47 -2.17
C GLY A 84 0.40 -12.08 -1.49
N LEU A 85 0.90 -11.47 -0.42
CA LEU A 85 2.01 -12.00 0.36
C LEU A 85 1.56 -13.12 1.30
N MET A 86 2.52 -13.96 1.69
CA MET A 86 2.34 -14.97 2.72
C MET A 86 3.31 -14.70 3.86
N TRP A 87 2.81 -14.81 5.07
CA TRP A 87 3.50 -14.46 6.30
C TRP A 87 3.71 -15.69 7.16
N GLN A 88 4.83 -15.75 7.87
CA GLN A 88 4.98 -16.66 9.01
C GLN A 88 3.96 -16.24 10.08
N LYS A 89 3.19 -17.20 10.60
CA LYS A 89 2.09 -16.92 11.53
C LYS A 89 2.55 -16.42 12.91
N SER A 90 3.70 -16.90 13.38
CA SER A 90 4.22 -16.58 14.70
C SER A 90 5.74 -16.36 14.65
N PRO A 91 6.26 -15.31 15.30
CA PRO A 91 7.69 -15.13 15.47
C PRO A 91 8.28 -16.02 16.59
N ASP A 92 7.49 -16.87 17.23
CA ASP A 92 7.96 -17.85 18.23
C ASP A 92 9.03 -18.77 17.63
N ARG A 93 10.27 -18.62 18.10
CA ARG A 93 11.42 -19.39 17.59
C ARG A 93 11.77 -20.58 18.46
N ASN A 94 11.33 -20.60 19.71
CA ASN A 94 11.65 -21.66 20.66
C ASN A 94 10.51 -22.68 20.82
N GLY A 95 9.32 -22.38 20.29
CA GLY A 95 8.14 -23.24 20.29
C GLY A 95 7.43 -23.31 21.64
N ASP A 96 7.66 -22.37 22.55
CA ASP A 96 7.05 -22.35 23.88
C ASP A 96 5.66 -21.68 23.91
N GLY A 97 5.23 -21.08 22.80
CA GLY A 97 3.95 -20.37 22.67
C GLY A 97 3.93 -18.98 23.30
N ILE A 98 5.07 -18.46 23.75
CA ILE A 98 5.19 -17.18 24.47
C ILE A 98 6.13 -16.24 23.70
N ILE A 99 5.58 -15.21 23.07
CA ILE A 99 6.38 -14.21 22.38
C ILE A 99 7.10 -13.31 23.38
N ASN A 100 8.41 -13.43 23.49
CA ASN A 100 9.22 -12.69 24.44
C ASN A 100 10.59 -12.26 23.88
N TYR A 101 11.53 -11.88 24.75
CA TYR A 101 12.85 -11.41 24.34
C TYR A 101 13.71 -12.52 23.71
N GLY A 102 13.45 -13.79 24.03
CA GLY A 102 14.15 -14.96 23.47
C GLY A 102 13.88 -15.20 21.99
N ASP A 103 12.78 -14.67 21.46
CA ASP A 103 12.42 -14.76 20.04
C ASP A 103 13.07 -13.69 19.17
N LYS A 104 13.64 -12.66 19.82
CA LYS A 104 14.23 -11.53 19.12
C LYS A 104 15.51 -11.94 18.41
N LEU A 105 15.69 -11.40 17.21
CA LEU A 105 16.92 -11.48 16.45
C LEU A 105 17.45 -10.07 16.18
N TYR A 106 18.79 -9.94 16.15
CA TYR A 106 19.41 -8.80 15.50
C TYR A 106 19.13 -8.86 14.00
N PHE A 107 19.03 -7.68 13.37
CA PHE A 107 18.63 -7.58 11.97
C PHE A 107 19.55 -8.34 11.01
N ASP A 108 20.87 -8.27 11.24
CA ASP A 108 21.89 -8.98 10.46
C ASP A 108 21.74 -10.51 10.56
N VAL A 109 21.47 -11.03 11.77
CA VAL A 109 21.21 -12.45 12.00
C VAL A 109 19.92 -12.89 11.30
N ALA A 110 18.86 -12.10 11.39
CA ALA A 110 17.59 -12.39 10.71
C ALA A 110 17.76 -12.38 9.18
N LEU A 111 18.50 -11.40 8.65
CA LEU A 111 18.76 -11.27 7.22
C LEU A 111 19.56 -12.46 6.68
N ALA A 112 20.62 -12.86 7.38
CA ALA A 112 21.41 -14.04 7.01
C ALA A 112 20.57 -15.33 7.09
N GLY A 113 19.77 -15.46 8.15
CA GLY A 113 18.93 -16.64 8.39
C GLY A 113 17.81 -16.85 7.37
N ALA A 114 17.27 -15.77 6.78
CA ALA A 114 16.13 -15.84 5.86
C ALA A 114 16.37 -16.79 4.67
N SER A 115 17.56 -16.76 4.07
CA SER A 115 17.92 -17.64 2.94
C SER A 115 17.87 -19.14 3.26
N SER A 116 18.09 -19.49 4.52
CA SER A 116 18.07 -20.86 5.04
C SER A 116 16.74 -21.23 5.70
N PHE A 117 15.84 -20.26 5.88
CA PHE A 117 14.57 -20.47 6.56
C PHE A 117 13.63 -21.33 5.72
N ARG A 118 13.00 -22.31 6.36
CA ARG A 118 12.06 -23.25 5.72
C ARG A 118 10.82 -23.35 6.60
N LEU A 119 9.66 -23.17 5.98
CA LEU A 119 8.36 -23.27 6.65
C LEU A 119 7.30 -23.64 5.62
N ALA A 120 6.37 -24.52 5.99
CA ALA A 120 5.26 -24.99 5.15
C ALA A 120 5.68 -25.51 3.75
N GLY A 121 6.90 -26.04 3.62
CA GLY A 121 7.45 -26.53 2.35
C GLY A 121 8.07 -25.45 1.43
N TYR A 122 8.06 -24.18 1.85
CA TYR A 122 8.63 -23.05 1.10
C TYR A 122 10.07 -22.76 1.54
N ASN A 123 10.88 -22.27 0.60
CA ASN A 123 12.31 -21.98 0.78
C ASN A 123 12.75 -20.60 0.27
N ASP A 124 11.80 -19.80 -0.21
CA ASP A 124 11.95 -18.48 -0.80
C ASP A 124 11.60 -17.34 0.18
N TRP A 125 11.65 -17.64 1.48
CA TRP A 125 11.39 -16.68 2.53
C TRP A 125 12.43 -15.55 2.56
N ARG A 126 11.95 -14.34 2.83
CA ARG A 126 12.76 -13.13 2.99
C ARG A 126 12.22 -12.27 4.12
N LEU A 127 13.04 -11.32 4.58
CA LEU A 127 12.52 -10.24 5.42
C LEU A 127 11.58 -9.33 4.59
N PRO A 128 10.48 -8.85 5.21
CA PRO A 128 9.60 -7.89 4.55
C PRO A 128 10.27 -6.53 4.44
N THR A 129 9.85 -5.76 3.45
CA THR A 129 10.11 -4.31 3.46
C THR A 129 9.25 -3.64 4.51
N ILE A 130 9.63 -2.42 4.92
CA ILE A 130 8.82 -1.61 5.85
C ILE A 130 7.38 -1.48 5.33
N LYS A 131 7.20 -1.18 4.04
CA LYS A 131 5.89 -0.98 3.40
C LYS A 131 5.00 -2.22 3.43
N GLU A 132 5.58 -3.41 3.31
CA GLU A 132 4.84 -4.67 3.43
C GLU A 132 4.48 -4.95 4.88
N LEU A 133 5.38 -4.65 5.83
CA LEU A 133 5.10 -4.82 7.25
C LEU A 133 3.91 -3.98 7.74
N TYR A 134 3.68 -2.80 7.12
CA TYR A 134 2.50 -1.98 7.40
C TYR A 134 1.18 -2.71 7.14
N SER A 135 1.13 -3.73 6.27
CA SER A 135 -0.12 -4.48 6.10
C SER A 135 -0.53 -5.18 7.40
N LEU A 136 0.43 -5.70 8.17
CA LEU A 136 0.19 -6.46 9.40
C LEU A 136 -0.20 -5.61 10.62
N ILE A 137 -0.08 -4.29 10.54
CA ILE A 137 -0.30 -3.42 11.70
C ILE A 137 -1.80 -3.17 11.89
N MET A 138 -2.27 -3.39 13.12
CA MET A 138 -3.58 -2.97 13.55
C MET A 138 -3.49 -1.56 14.16
N PHE A 139 -4.15 -0.58 13.55
CA PHE A 139 -4.08 0.84 13.94
C PHE A 139 -5.21 1.28 14.88
N SER A 140 -6.01 0.34 15.39
CA SER A 140 -7.01 0.59 16.43
C SER A 140 -6.35 0.49 17.81
N GLY A 141 -5.81 1.62 18.29
CA GLY A 141 -5.32 1.79 19.67
C GLY A 141 -6.30 2.53 20.55
#